data_AF-A9IDL0-F1
#
_entry.id   AF-A9IDL0-F1
#
_cell.length_a   1.000
_cell.length_b   1.000
_cell.length_c   1.000
_cell.angle_alpha   90.00
_cell.angle_beta   90.00
_cell.angle_gamma   90.00
#
_symmetry.space_group_name_H-M   'P 1'
#
loop_
_entity.id
_entity.type
_entity.pdbx_description
1 polymer ?
#
loop_
_entity_poly.entity_id
_entity_poly.type
_entity_poly.pdbx_seq_one_letter_code
_entity_poly.pdbx_strand_id
1 'polypeptide(L)'
;MPASSRSDVHAAAATPARPRLFFALWPGPALAATLADWAAQAQAACGGRAMRLDTLHLTLAFLGAVDAERAAALAAATARQRAEPGSFSLDRYGTFARQGIVWAGPTLVPPALQRTHDALWNWLEPLGFARPPQAFKPHVTLLRRAPRLDCAPDAPPPVQWQYRRYVLVQSSPQNGVAHYRVLARSAG
;
A
#
# COMPACT_ATOMS: atom_id res chain seq x y z
N MET A 1 -0.58 61.74 -13.76
CA MET A 1 -0.77 60.74 -12.69
C MET A 1 -2.10 61.01 -12.02
N PRO A 2 -2.94 60.02 -11.65
CA PRO A 2 -2.83 58.55 -11.81
C PRO A 2 -3.77 58.03 -12.94
N ALA A 3 -3.43 57.02 -13.73
CA ALA A 3 -3.27 55.59 -13.44
C ALA A 3 -4.56 54.94 -12.89
N SER A 4 -5.22 54.12 -13.71
CA SER A 4 -6.15 53.09 -13.24
C SER A 4 -5.91 51.82 -14.04
N SER A 5 -5.17 50.96 -13.37
CA SER A 5 -4.69 49.66 -13.79
C SER A 5 -5.85 48.73 -14.16
N ARG A 6 -5.69 48.03 -15.28
CA ARG A 6 -6.37 46.76 -15.52
C ARG A 6 -5.75 45.73 -14.58
N SER A 7 -6.50 45.31 -13.58
CA SER A 7 -6.16 44.16 -12.76
C SER A 7 -6.47 42.90 -13.56
N ASP A 8 -5.44 42.35 -14.22
CA ASP A 8 -5.43 40.97 -14.66
C ASP A 8 -5.53 40.08 -13.43
N VAL A 9 -6.70 39.47 -13.24
CA VAL A 9 -6.89 38.41 -12.25
C VAL A 9 -6.21 37.17 -12.80
N HIS A 10 -4.95 36.97 -12.41
CA HIS A 10 -4.23 35.73 -12.63
C HIS A 10 -5.00 34.62 -11.90
N ALA A 11 -5.78 33.84 -12.65
CA ALA A 11 -6.37 32.61 -12.13
C ALA A 11 -5.21 31.76 -11.61
N ALA A 12 -5.09 31.63 -10.29
CA ALA A 12 -4.11 30.76 -9.67
C ALA A 12 -4.35 29.34 -10.21
N ALA A 13 -3.47 28.90 -11.11
CA ALA A 13 -3.50 27.54 -11.63
C ALA A 13 -3.41 26.61 -10.42
N ALA A 14 -4.49 25.86 -10.16
CA ALA A 14 -4.52 24.88 -9.10
C ALA A 14 -3.34 23.94 -9.31
N THR A 15 -2.42 23.85 -8.33
CA THR A 15 -1.28 22.94 -8.38
C THR A 15 -1.80 21.55 -8.76
N PRO A 16 -1.33 20.93 -9.85
CA PRO A 16 -1.84 19.64 -10.28
C PRO A 16 -1.67 18.65 -9.13
N ALA A 17 -2.77 17.98 -8.77
CA ALA A 17 -2.77 17.02 -7.68
C ALA A 17 -1.74 15.92 -7.95
N ARG A 18 -0.74 15.78 -7.07
CA ARG A 18 0.29 14.76 -7.20
C ARG A 18 -0.23 13.45 -6.61
N PRO A 19 -0.55 12.42 -7.41
CA PRO A 19 -1.02 11.15 -6.88
C PRO A 19 -0.01 10.54 -5.92
N ARG A 20 -0.49 9.88 -4.87
CA ARG A 20 0.38 9.11 -3.97
C ARG A 20 0.57 7.71 -4.54
N LEU A 21 1.81 7.29 -4.76
CA LEU A 21 2.12 5.99 -5.34
C LEU A 21 2.73 5.03 -4.32
N PHE A 22 2.48 3.74 -4.52
CA PHE A 22 3.13 2.67 -3.79
C PHE A 22 3.18 1.38 -4.62
N PHE A 23 4.12 0.51 -4.29
CA PHE A 23 4.19 -0.85 -4.78
C PHE A 23 3.62 -1.82 -3.75
N ALA A 24 2.90 -2.84 -4.23
CA ALA A 24 2.31 -3.83 -3.35
C ALA A 24 2.22 -5.23 -3.98
N LEU A 25 2.12 -6.24 -3.12
CA LEU A 25 1.54 -7.53 -3.48
C LEU A 25 0.02 -7.44 -3.36
N TRP A 26 -0.67 -7.89 -4.41
CA TRP A 26 -2.13 -7.87 -4.48
C TRP A 26 -2.69 -9.29 -4.33
N PRO A 27 -3.57 -9.55 -3.35
CA PRO A 27 -4.10 -10.89 -3.14
C PRO A 27 -5.01 -11.29 -4.31
N GLY A 28 -5.04 -12.58 -4.62
CA GLY A 28 -6.07 -13.15 -5.49
C GLY A 28 -7.44 -13.15 -4.80
N PRO A 29 -8.55 -13.38 -5.55
CA PRO A 29 -9.90 -13.29 -5.01
C PRO A 29 -10.15 -14.15 -3.75
N ALA A 30 -9.67 -15.40 -3.76
CA ALA A 30 -9.84 -16.32 -2.63
C ALA A 30 -9.13 -15.79 -1.36
N LEU A 31 -7.86 -15.40 -1.48
CA LEU A 31 -7.11 -14.84 -0.36
C LEU A 31 -7.68 -13.49 0.12
N ALA A 32 -8.17 -12.65 -0.81
CA ALA A 32 -8.81 -11.40 -0.44
C ALA A 32 -10.07 -11.63 0.39
N ALA A 33 -10.89 -12.63 0.02
CA ALA A 33 -12.07 -13.02 0.80
C ALA A 33 -11.68 -13.50 2.21
N THR A 34 -10.69 -14.39 2.31
CA THR A 34 -10.15 -14.82 3.62
C THR A 34 -9.69 -13.64 4.47
N LEU A 35 -8.95 -12.69 3.89
CA LEU A 35 -8.49 -11.51 4.60
C LEU A 35 -9.63 -10.56 4.99
N ALA A 36 -10.71 -10.50 4.23
CA ALA A 36 -11.91 -9.75 4.58
C ALA A 36 -12.63 -10.38 5.78
N ASP A 37 -12.70 -11.71 5.84
CA ASP A 37 -13.26 -12.43 7.00
C ASP A 37 -12.42 -12.16 8.26
N TRP A 38 -11.09 -12.17 8.11
CA TRP A 38 -10.17 -11.82 9.19
C TRP A 38 -10.36 -10.36 9.65
N ALA A 39 -10.56 -9.44 8.72
CA ALA A 39 -10.88 -8.05 9.04
C ALA A 39 -12.21 -7.92 9.79
N ALA A 40 -13.25 -8.67 9.41
CA ALA A 40 -14.54 -8.68 10.09
C ALA A 40 -14.43 -9.24 11.52
N GLN A 41 -13.70 -10.35 11.71
CA GLN A 41 -13.43 -10.92 13.03
C GLN A 41 -12.68 -9.94 13.93
N ALA A 42 -11.61 -9.33 13.42
CA ALA A 42 -10.88 -8.30 14.15
C ALA A 42 -11.78 -7.11 14.49
N GLN A 43 -12.68 -6.71 13.57
CA GLN A 43 -13.58 -5.58 13.79
C GLN A 43 -14.59 -5.87 14.91
N ALA A 44 -15.12 -7.09 14.97
CA ALA A 44 -16.02 -7.50 16.03
C ALA A 44 -15.36 -7.43 17.42
N ALA A 45 -14.08 -7.83 17.51
CA ALA A 45 -13.32 -7.77 18.76
C ALA A 45 -12.88 -6.34 19.14
N CYS A 46 -12.32 -5.61 18.19
CA CYS A 46 -11.57 -4.38 18.45
C CYS A 46 -12.25 -3.09 18.00
N GLY A 47 -13.36 -3.17 17.26
CA GLY A 47 -14.03 -2.04 16.66
C GLY A 47 -13.25 -1.41 15.52
N GLY A 48 -13.45 -0.11 15.31
CA GLY A 48 -12.80 0.63 14.23
C GLY A 48 -13.42 0.40 12.86
N ARG A 49 -12.63 0.63 11.81
CA ARG A 49 -13.06 0.57 10.41
C ARG A 49 -12.29 -0.50 9.65
N ALA A 50 -13.01 -1.53 9.21
CA ALA A 50 -12.47 -2.55 8.33
C ALA A 50 -12.02 -1.96 6.98
N MET A 51 -10.94 -2.53 6.47
CA MET A 51 -10.50 -2.29 5.10
C MET A 51 -11.49 -2.94 4.13
N ARG A 52 -11.71 -2.29 2.98
CA ARG A 52 -12.56 -2.83 1.92
C ARG A 52 -11.83 -3.96 1.21
N LEU A 53 -12.57 -4.96 0.74
CA LEU A 53 -12.04 -6.12 0.03
C LEU A 53 -11.05 -5.74 -1.09
N ASP A 54 -11.43 -4.79 -1.93
CA ASP A 54 -10.66 -4.27 -3.07
C ASP A 54 -9.50 -3.34 -2.67
N THR A 55 -9.27 -3.14 -1.36
CA THR A 55 -8.16 -2.33 -0.83
C THR A 55 -7.16 -3.15 -0.02
N LEU A 56 -7.40 -4.45 0.16
CA LEU A 56 -6.48 -5.34 0.88
C LEU A 56 -5.23 -5.61 0.05
N HIS A 57 -4.06 -5.34 0.61
CA HIS A 57 -2.76 -5.52 -0.04
C HIS A 57 -1.63 -5.55 0.98
N LEU A 58 -0.46 -6.04 0.56
CA LEU A 58 0.79 -5.93 1.32
C LEU A 58 1.69 -4.91 0.62
N THR A 59 1.98 -3.79 1.29
CA THR A 59 2.83 -2.74 0.72
C THR A 59 4.31 -3.16 0.74
N LEU A 60 4.99 -3.05 -0.41
CA LEU A 60 6.43 -3.28 -0.55
C LEU A 60 7.22 -1.98 -0.46
N ALA A 61 6.77 -0.91 -1.12
CA ALA A 61 7.43 0.38 -1.13
C ALA A 61 6.39 1.51 -1.22
N PHE A 62 6.48 2.51 -0.35
CA PHE A 62 5.64 3.69 -0.40
C PHE A 62 6.43 4.88 -0.95
N LEU A 63 6.01 5.45 -2.09
CA LEU A 63 6.78 6.48 -2.80
C LEU A 63 6.33 7.91 -2.47
N GLY A 64 5.17 8.06 -1.82
CA GLY A 64 4.61 9.38 -1.57
C GLY A 64 4.03 10.01 -2.83
N ALA A 65 3.96 11.34 -2.83
CA ALA A 65 3.41 12.11 -3.94
C ALA A 65 4.39 12.14 -5.12
N VAL A 66 3.93 11.70 -6.29
CA VAL A 66 4.73 11.66 -7.52
C VAL A 66 3.99 12.49 -8.57
N ASP A 67 4.71 13.31 -9.34
CA ASP A 67 4.13 14.04 -10.46
C ASP A 67 3.63 13.09 -11.56
N ALA A 68 2.71 13.56 -12.40
CA ALA A 68 2.00 12.71 -13.36
C ALA A 68 2.93 12.12 -14.43
N GLU A 69 3.93 12.88 -14.88
CA GLU A 69 4.89 12.43 -15.89
C GLU A 69 5.79 11.32 -15.34
N ARG A 70 6.36 11.53 -14.15
CA ARG A 70 7.16 10.51 -13.46
C ARG A 70 6.34 9.29 -13.09
N ALA A 71 5.06 9.45 -12.74
CA ALA A 71 4.14 8.35 -12.50
C ALA A 71 3.92 7.50 -13.77
N ALA A 72 3.71 8.14 -14.93
CA ALA A 72 3.54 7.45 -16.21
C ALA A 72 4.82 6.72 -16.65
N ALA A 73 5.98 7.38 -16.52
CA ALA A 73 7.28 6.77 -16.81
C ALA A 73 7.55 5.56 -15.90
N LEU A 74 7.26 5.69 -14.61
CA LEU A 74 7.42 4.60 -13.64
C LEU A 74 6.50 3.43 -13.96
N ALA A 75 5.24 3.68 -14.33
CA ALA A 75 4.30 2.64 -14.74
C ALA A 75 4.79 1.86 -15.97
N ALA A 76 5.28 2.56 -17.00
CA ALA A 76 5.86 1.94 -18.18
C ALA A 76 7.12 1.10 -17.85
N ALA A 77 7.96 1.58 -16.94
CA ALA A 77 9.14 0.85 -16.48
C ALA A 77 8.77 -0.38 -15.63
N THR A 78 7.76 -0.29 -14.76
CA THR A 78 7.25 -1.41 -13.96
C THR A 78 6.82 -2.57 -14.83
N ALA A 79 6.16 -2.34 -15.97
CA ALA A 79 5.71 -3.41 -16.86
C ALA A 79 6.86 -4.27 -17.42
N ARG A 80 8.10 -3.75 -17.41
CA ARG A 80 9.30 -4.47 -17.86
C ARG A 80 10.09 -5.13 -16.71
N GLN A 81 9.76 -4.80 -15.46
CA GLN A 81 10.39 -5.43 -14.31
C GLN A 81 9.88 -6.86 -14.13
N ARG A 82 10.74 -7.75 -13.66
CA ARG A 82 10.36 -9.11 -13.23
C ARG A 82 10.44 -9.19 -11.73
N ALA A 83 9.38 -9.70 -11.11
CA ALA A 83 9.41 -10.04 -9.70
C ALA A 83 9.81 -11.50 -9.56
N GLU A 84 10.76 -11.80 -8.67
CA GLU A 84 11.03 -13.18 -8.28
C GLU A 84 9.79 -13.78 -7.63
N PRO A 85 9.27 -14.92 -8.13
CA PRO A 85 8.17 -15.61 -7.49
C PRO A 85 8.52 -16.04 -6.07
N GLY A 86 7.54 -15.96 -5.17
CA GLY A 86 7.73 -16.36 -3.79
C GLY A 86 6.44 -16.83 -3.15
N SER A 87 6.58 -17.41 -1.98
CA SER A 87 5.44 -17.75 -1.14
C SER A 87 5.78 -17.57 0.34
N PHE A 88 4.75 -17.26 1.13
CA PHE A 88 4.86 -17.12 2.58
C PHE A 88 3.48 -17.33 3.23
N SER A 89 3.48 -17.65 4.52
CA SER A 89 2.26 -17.75 5.32
C SER A 89 1.92 -16.41 5.96
N LEU A 90 0.64 -16.05 5.92
CA LEU A 90 0.06 -15.12 6.89
C LEU A 90 -0.46 -15.98 8.03
N ASP A 91 0.08 -15.79 9.23
CA ASP A 91 -0.12 -16.70 10.37
C ASP A 91 -0.47 -15.98 11.67
N ARG A 92 -0.51 -14.64 11.66
CA ARG A 92 -0.84 -13.87 12.86
C ARG A 92 -1.50 -12.54 12.60
N TYR A 93 -2.25 -12.09 13.60
CA TYR A 93 -2.54 -10.67 13.79
C TYR A 93 -1.38 -9.96 14.50
N GLY A 94 -1.27 -8.67 14.22
CA GLY A 94 -0.49 -7.75 15.01
C GLY A 94 -1.10 -6.35 14.97
N THR A 95 -0.52 -5.45 15.74
CA THR A 95 -1.03 -4.08 15.87
C THR A 95 0.08 -3.05 15.64
N PHE A 96 -0.32 -1.89 15.14
CA PHE A 96 0.49 -0.68 15.22
C PHE A 96 -0.25 0.33 16.09
N ALA A 97 0.09 0.33 17.38
CA ALA A 97 -0.74 0.97 18.39
C ALA A 97 -0.91 2.47 18.19
N ARG A 98 0.20 3.16 17.88
CA ARG A 98 0.18 4.60 17.61
C ARG A 98 -0.70 5.00 16.43
N GLN A 99 -0.98 4.08 15.50
CA GLN A 99 -1.78 4.32 14.31
C GLN A 99 -3.21 3.77 14.42
N GLY A 100 -3.54 3.06 15.50
CA GLY A 100 -4.82 2.36 15.65
C GLY A 100 -5.07 1.35 14.53
N ILE A 101 -4.02 0.61 14.12
CA ILE A 101 -4.09 -0.37 13.04
C ILE A 101 -4.00 -1.79 13.60
N VAL A 102 -4.90 -2.66 13.13
CA VAL A 102 -4.76 -4.12 13.23
C VAL A 102 -4.40 -4.65 11.84
N TRP A 103 -3.44 -5.57 11.79
CA TRP A 103 -2.91 -6.11 10.55
C TRP A 103 -2.72 -7.62 10.63
N ALA A 104 -2.71 -8.29 9.48
CA ALA A 104 -2.27 -9.67 9.32
C ALA A 104 -0.88 -9.72 8.69
N GLY A 105 -0.03 -10.63 9.15
CA GLY A 105 1.35 -10.73 8.67
C GLY A 105 1.97 -12.07 9.04
N PRO A 106 3.18 -12.34 8.56
CA PRO A 106 3.97 -13.48 9.00
C PRO A 106 4.58 -13.22 10.39
N THR A 107 4.84 -14.26 11.16
CA THR A 107 5.55 -14.19 12.45
C THR A 107 6.96 -13.65 12.30
N LEU A 108 7.68 -14.10 11.26
CA LEU A 108 9.01 -13.63 10.89
C LEU A 108 9.01 -13.16 9.44
N VAL A 109 9.86 -12.19 9.11
CA VAL A 109 9.98 -11.70 7.73
C VAL A 109 10.50 -12.83 6.83
N PRO A 110 9.73 -13.31 5.84
CA PRO A 110 10.17 -14.38 4.96
C PRO A 110 11.36 -13.91 4.11
N PRO A 111 12.47 -14.67 4.02
CA PRO A 111 13.65 -14.23 3.26
C PRO A 111 13.37 -13.91 1.79
N ALA A 112 12.46 -14.65 1.14
CA ALA A 112 12.03 -14.36 -0.23
C ALA A 112 11.36 -12.99 -0.34
N LEU A 113 10.46 -12.66 0.59
CA LEU A 113 9.75 -11.39 0.59
C LEU A 113 10.68 -10.21 0.91
N GLN A 114 11.67 -10.42 1.80
CA GLN A 114 12.73 -9.45 2.04
C GLN A 114 13.55 -9.18 0.77
N ARG A 115 13.97 -10.23 0.05
CA ARG A 115 14.68 -10.06 -1.24
C ARG A 115 13.84 -9.31 -2.27
N THR A 116 12.54 -9.58 -2.37
CA THR A 116 11.65 -8.82 -3.28
C THR A 116 11.57 -7.35 -2.89
N HIS A 117 11.46 -7.03 -1.60
CA HIS A 117 11.48 -5.65 -1.10
C HIS A 117 12.82 -4.95 -1.43
N ASP A 118 13.94 -5.62 -1.17
CA ASP A 118 15.28 -5.05 -1.40
C ASP A 118 15.57 -4.86 -2.89
N ALA A 119 15.25 -5.84 -3.73
CA ALA A 119 15.40 -5.73 -5.18
C ALA A 119 14.56 -4.59 -5.76
N LEU A 120 13.34 -4.40 -5.24
CA LEU A 120 12.49 -3.29 -5.64
C LEU A 120 13.13 -1.94 -5.27
N TRP A 121 13.66 -1.78 -4.06
CA TRP A 121 14.31 -0.54 -3.66
C TRP A 121 15.63 -0.28 -4.38
N ASN A 122 16.44 -1.31 -4.63
CA ASN A 122 17.66 -1.20 -5.43
C ASN A 122 17.37 -0.67 -6.85
N TRP A 123 16.19 -0.97 -7.39
CA TRP A 123 15.73 -0.41 -8.67
C TRP A 123 15.16 1.02 -8.53
N LEU A 124 14.50 1.35 -7.42
CA LEU A 124 13.86 2.65 -7.22
C LEU A 124 14.84 3.77 -6.79
N GLU A 125 15.88 3.45 -6.04
CA GLU A 125 16.85 4.44 -5.53
C GLU A 125 17.56 5.22 -6.65
N PRO A 126 18.09 4.57 -7.71
CA PRO A 126 18.66 5.28 -8.86
C PRO A 126 17.66 6.18 -9.59
N LEU A 127 16.35 5.93 -9.45
CA LEU A 127 15.28 6.76 -10.01
C LEU A 127 14.95 7.97 -9.10
N GLY A 128 15.68 8.17 -8.01
CA GLY A 128 15.52 9.29 -7.09
C GLY A 128 14.42 9.09 -6.04
N PHE A 129 14.08 7.85 -5.68
CA PHE A 129 13.20 7.55 -4.54
C PHE A 129 14.04 7.17 -3.32
N ALA A 130 13.64 7.64 -2.14
CA ALA A 130 14.36 7.36 -0.90
C ALA A 130 13.78 6.13 -0.18
N ARG A 131 14.62 5.11 0.07
CA ARG A 131 14.26 3.97 0.91
C ARG A 131 14.03 4.43 2.36
N PRO A 132 12.98 3.96 3.04
CA PRO A 132 12.78 4.28 4.44
C PRO A 132 13.91 3.68 5.29
N PRO A 133 14.37 4.38 6.35
CA PRO A 133 15.41 3.86 7.23
C PRO A 133 14.90 2.75 8.16
N GLN A 134 13.58 2.59 8.29
CA GLN A 134 12.99 1.55 9.13
C GLN A 134 13.03 0.19 8.42
N ALA A 135 13.30 -0.86 9.21
CA ALA A 135 13.22 -2.23 8.74
C ALA A 135 11.84 -2.55 8.14
N PHE A 136 11.84 -3.36 7.09
CA PHE A 136 10.65 -3.82 6.42
C PHE A 136 9.80 -4.69 7.34
N LYS A 137 8.53 -4.33 7.49
CA LYS A 137 7.54 -5.07 8.29
C LYS A 137 6.40 -5.50 7.37
N PRO A 138 6.45 -6.69 6.75
CA PRO A 138 5.42 -7.16 5.84
C PRO A 138 4.09 -7.33 6.57
N HIS A 139 3.05 -6.66 6.10
CA HIS A 139 1.73 -6.73 6.71
C HIS A 139 0.63 -6.36 5.70
N VAL A 140 -0.57 -6.91 5.92
CA VAL A 140 -1.83 -6.49 5.32
C VAL A 140 -2.61 -5.73 6.39
N THR A 141 -2.88 -4.45 6.16
CA THR A 141 -3.77 -3.70 7.06
C THR A 141 -5.19 -4.27 6.95
N LEU A 142 -5.80 -4.63 8.07
CA LEU A 142 -7.16 -5.16 8.13
C LEU A 142 -8.13 -4.15 8.74
N LEU A 143 -7.69 -3.43 9.77
CA LEU A 143 -8.47 -2.38 10.44
C LEU A 143 -7.68 -1.09 10.56
N ARG A 144 -8.41 0.02 10.55
CA ARG A 144 -7.91 1.34 10.94
C ARG A 144 -8.82 1.93 12.01
N ARG A 145 -8.27 2.85 12.82
CA ARG A 145 -8.99 3.53 13.90
C ARG A 145 -9.60 2.55 14.92
N ALA A 146 -8.90 1.45 15.20
CA ALA A 146 -9.31 0.52 16.25
C ALA A 146 -9.08 1.17 17.63
N PRO A 147 -10.13 1.36 18.46
CA PRO A 147 -10.00 1.96 19.80
C PRO A 147 -9.37 1.02 20.83
N ARG A 148 -9.52 -0.29 20.64
CA ARG A 148 -8.92 -1.33 21.48
C ARG A 148 -7.96 -2.16 20.63
N LEU A 149 -6.82 -2.53 21.18
CA LEU A 149 -5.75 -3.21 20.43
C LEU A 149 -5.14 -4.40 21.18
N ASP A 150 -5.43 -4.49 22.47
CA ASP A 150 -5.24 -5.62 23.36
C ASP A 150 -6.25 -6.76 23.13
N CYS A 151 -7.30 -6.50 22.34
CA CYS A 151 -8.41 -7.40 22.03
C CYS A 151 -8.23 -8.22 20.75
N ALA A 152 -7.10 -8.12 20.04
CA ALA A 152 -6.97 -8.81 18.77
C ALA A 152 -7.20 -10.32 19.01
N PRO A 153 -8.12 -10.97 18.27
CA PRO A 153 -8.44 -12.37 18.51
C PRO A 153 -7.22 -13.25 18.23
N ASP A 154 -7.29 -14.51 18.63
CA ASP A 154 -6.30 -15.48 18.20
C ASP A 154 -6.19 -15.49 16.68
N ALA A 155 -4.98 -15.72 16.21
CA ALA A 155 -4.72 -15.75 14.78
C ALA A 155 -5.56 -16.88 14.13
N PRO A 156 -6.33 -16.59 13.08
CA PRO A 156 -7.00 -17.61 12.29
C PRO A 156 -5.99 -18.58 11.66
N PRO A 157 -6.44 -19.76 11.20
CA PRO A 157 -5.56 -20.75 10.58
C PRO A 157 -4.66 -20.13 9.51
N PRO A 158 -3.34 -20.42 9.51
CA PRO A 158 -2.41 -19.81 8.57
C PRO A 158 -2.86 -19.98 7.12
N VAL A 159 -2.76 -18.90 6.34
CA VAL A 159 -3.08 -18.92 4.92
C VAL A 159 -1.83 -18.68 4.08
N GLN A 160 -1.58 -19.55 3.11
CA GLN A 160 -0.46 -19.41 2.20
C GLN A 160 -0.75 -18.36 1.14
N TRP A 161 0.18 -17.43 0.96
CA TRP A 161 0.16 -16.48 -0.15
C TRP A 161 1.31 -16.77 -1.12
N GLN A 162 0.97 -17.17 -2.33
CA GLN A 162 1.90 -17.25 -3.46
C GLN A 162 1.81 -15.99 -4.32
N TYR A 163 2.95 -15.39 -4.65
CA TYR A 163 3.02 -14.23 -5.53
C TYR A 163 4.04 -14.46 -6.64
N ARG A 164 3.77 -13.85 -7.80
CA ARG A 164 4.65 -13.85 -8.98
C ARG A 164 4.92 -12.45 -9.51
N ARG A 165 4.23 -11.45 -8.97
CA ARG A 165 4.24 -10.07 -9.45
C ARG A 165 3.88 -9.12 -8.32
N TYR A 166 4.42 -7.92 -8.40
CA TYR A 166 3.93 -6.76 -7.65
C TYR A 166 3.24 -5.78 -8.61
N VAL A 167 2.48 -4.87 -8.02
CA VAL A 167 1.72 -3.85 -8.76
C VAL A 167 2.13 -2.46 -8.31
N LEU A 168 2.22 -1.52 -9.25
CA LEU A 168 2.29 -0.09 -8.97
C LEU A 168 0.86 0.42 -8.83
N VAL A 169 0.58 1.10 -7.72
CA VAL A 169 -0.76 1.56 -7.36
C VAL A 169 -0.76 3.05 -7.10
N GLN A 170 -1.75 3.73 -7.67
CA GLN A 170 -2.12 5.09 -7.33
C GLN A 170 -3.18 5.09 -6.24
N SER A 171 -2.93 5.85 -5.18
CA SER A 171 -3.87 6.16 -4.11
C SER A 171 -4.41 7.58 -4.28
N SER A 172 -5.72 7.68 -4.47
CA SER A 172 -6.47 8.93 -4.50
C SER A 172 -7.47 8.92 -3.35
N PRO A 173 -7.26 9.68 -2.26
CA PRO A 173 -8.28 9.85 -1.25
C PRO A 173 -9.41 10.71 -1.80
N GLN A 174 -10.63 10.19 -1.81
CA GLN A 174 -11.85 10.93 -2.15
C GLN A 174 -12.79 10.89 -0.93
N ASN A 175 -13.17 12.05 -0.39
CA ASN A 175 -14.04 12.16 0.79
C ASN A 175 -13.55 11.33 2.00
N GLY A 176 -12.23 11.22 2.20
CA GLY A 176 -11.62 10.44 3.27
C GLY A 176 -11.58 8.92 3.04
N VAL A 177 -12.09 8.43 1.91
CA VAL A 177 -12.01 7.04 1.45
C VAL A 177 -10.85 6.89 0.47
N ALA A 178 -9.99 5.90 0.70
CA ALA A 178 -8.88 5.62 -0.21
C ALA A 178 -9.39 4.83 -1.41
N HIS A 179 -9.20 5.37 -2.62
CA HIS A 179 -9.41 4.67 -3.88
C HIS A 179 -8.06 4.27 -4.47
N TYR A 180 -7.95 3.00 -4.84
CA TYR A 180 -6.73 2.43 -5.41
C TYR A 180 -6.94 2.10 -6.87
N ARG A 181 -6.02 2.57 -7.72
CA ARG A 181 -5.96 2.23 -9.13
C ARG A 181 -4.61 1.60 -9.43
N VAL A 182 -4.62 0.36 -9.89
CA VAL A 182 -3.40 -0.30 -10.40
C VAL A 182 -2.99 0.40 -11.70
N LEU A 183 -1.79 0.98 -11.72
CA LEU A 183 -1.22 1.65 -12.89
C LEU A 183 -0.44 0.67 -13.77
N ALA A 184 0.26 -0.28 -13.14
CA ALA A 184 1.06 -1.29 -13.84
C ALA A 184 1.23 -2.54 -12.98
N ARG A 185 1.54 -3.65 -13.63
CA ARG A 185 1.92 -4.92 -13.01
C ARG A 185 3.30 -5.29 -13.53
N SER A 186 4.18 -5.80 -12.67
CA SER A 186 5.43 -6.39 -13.13
C SER A 186 5.16 -7.58 -14.05
N ALA A 187 6.09 -7.89 -14.94
CA ALA A 187 6.11 -9.15 -15.64
C ALA A 187 6.18 -10.31 -14.64
N GLY A 188 5.51 -11.41 -14.99
CA GLY A 188 5.46 -12.64 -14.21
C GLY A 188 6.39 -13.72 -14.72
#